data_AF-A0A1Q8BHR7-F1
#
_entry.id   AF-A0A1Q8BHR7-F1
#
_cell.length_a   1.000
_cell.length_b   1.000
_cell.length_c   1.000
_cell.angle_alpha   90.00
_cell.angle_beta   90.00
_cell.angle_gamma   90.00
#
_symmetry.space_group_name_H-M   'P 1'
#
loop_
_entity.id
_entity.type
_entity.pdbx_description
1 polymer ?
#
loop_
_entity_poly.entity_id
_entity_poly.type
_entity_poly.pdbx_seq_one_letter_code
_entity_poly.pdbx_strand_id
1 'polypeptide(L)'
;MVIDTVNRDYLVKNFREKEISVLDDIEWHDFRKLNLENSHMENNWRFYRKTHEALRLLLEVPISHRVYSLHELKRVANSAGWKVLESYHSTDRLTPVTTDSFHMTLVGRKKV
;
A
#
# COMPACT_ATOMS: atom_id res chain seq x y z
N MET A 1 1.31 16.49 8.55
CA MET A 1 0.86 15.10 8.29
C MET A 1 1.56 14.61 7.05
N VAL A 2 2.07 13.38 7.11
CA VAL A 2 2.57 12.62 5.97
C VAL A 2 1.81 11.30 5.97
N ILE A 3 1.19 10.94 4.85
CA ILE A 3 0.53 9.64 4.65
C ILE A 3 1.29 8.93 3.54
N ASP A 4 1.67 7.68 3.74
CA ASP A 4 2.21 6.82 2.69
C ASP A 4 1.32 5.59 2.55
N THR A 5 0.87 5.31 1.33
CA THR A 5 -0.08 4.23 1.06
C THR A 5 0.04 3.74 -0.38
N VAL A 6 -0.50 2.56 -0.64
CA VAL A 6 -0.64 2.01 -2.00
C VAL A 6 -1.74 2.75 -2.76
N ASN A 7 -1.53 2.93 -4.07
CA ASN A 7 -2.49 3.53 -4.99
C ASN A 7 -3.54 2.54 -5.48
N ARG A 8 -4.82 2.80 -5.18
CA ARG A 8 -5.93 1.99 -5.69
C ARG A 8 -5.94 1.91 -7.22
N ASP A 9 -5.70 3.02 -7.91
CA ASP A 9 -5.79 3.06 -9.38
C ASP A 9 -4.76 2.14 -10.03
N TYR A 10 -3.56 2.06 -9.46
CA TYR A 10 -2.53 1.12 -9.89
C TYR A 10 -2.92 -0.32 -9.57
N LEU A 11 -3.40 -0.57 -8.34
CA LEU A 11 -3.80 -1.89 -7.88
C LEU A 11 -4.88 -2.49 -8.77
N VAL A 12 -5.90 -1.72 -9.16
CA VAL A 12 -6.97 -2.21 -10.03
C VAL A 12 -6.44 -2.65 -11.40
N LYS A 13 -5.46 -1.92 -11.95
CA LYS A 13 -4.85 -2.25 -13.25
C LYS A 13 -3.89 -3.44 -13.19
N ASN A 14 -3.17 -3.59 -12.08
CA ASN A 14 -2.05 -4.53 -11.95
C ASN A 14 -2.27 -5.55 -10.82
N PHE A 15 -3.53 -5.86 -10.50
CA PHE A 15 -3.86 -6.67 -9.34
C PHE A 15 -3.25 -8.08 -9.46
N ARG A 16 -2.59 -8.52 -8.39
CA ARG A 16 -2.10 -9.89 -8.22
C ARG A 16 -2.59 -10.42 -6.89
N GLU A 17 -3.36 -11.50 -6.95
CA GLU A 17 -3.89 -12.19 -5.77
C GLU A 17 -2.77 -12.77 -4.91
N LYS A 18 -1.65 -13.13 -5.52
CA LYS A 18 -0.51 -13.75 -4.83
C LYS A 18 0.79 -13.16 -5.33
N GLU A 19 1.68 -12.88 -4.39
CA GLU A 19 3.04 -12.44 -4.68
C GLU A 19 3.99 -13.08 -3.68
N ILE A 20 5.14 -13.52 -4.19
CA ILE A 20 6.24 -14.01 -3.37
C ILE A 20 7.42 -13.09 -3.63
N SER A 21 7.94 -12.51 -2.57
CA SER A 21 9.15 -11.68 -2.58
C SER A 21 10.19 -12.33 -1.69
N VAL A 22 11.45 -12.23 -2.09
CA VAL A 22 12.58 -12.80 -1.33
C VAL A 22 13.52 -11.68 -0.97
N LEU A 23 13.85 -11.57 0.31
CA LEU A 23 14.86 -10.67 0.84
C LEU A 23 15.76 -11.49 1.77
N ASP A 24 17.02 -11.64 1.37
CA ASP A 24 18.00 -12.49 2.05
C ASP A 24 17.49 -13.93 2.27
N ASP A 25 17.37 -14.37 3.53
CA ASP A 25 16.87 -15.68 3.93
C ASP A 25 15.36 -15.71 4.21
N ILE A 26 14.66 -14.59 3.96
CA ILE A 26 13.23 -14.43 4.23
C ILE A 26 12.43 -14.42 2.93
N GLU A 27 11.46 -15.32 2.84
CA GLU A 27 10.41 -15.26 1.82
C GLU A 27 9.15 -14.62 2.42
N TRP A 28 8.65 -13.58 1.76
CA TRP A 28 7.38 -12.95 2.07
C TRP A 28 6.35 -13.35 1.02
N HIS A 29 5.33 -14.06 1.47
CA HIS A 29 4.18 -14.46 0.66
C HIS A 29 3.01 -13.56 1.02
N ASP A 30 2.51 -12.80 0.06
CA ASP A 30 1.36 -11.91 0.23
C ASP A 30 0.17 -12.47 -0.57
N PHE A 31 -0.89 -12.83 0.15
CA PHE A 31 -2.16 -13.28 -0.41
C PHE A 31 -3.19 -12.17 -0.26
N ARG A 32 -3.78 -11.73 -1.37
CA ARG A 32 -4.58 -10.49 -1.44
C ARG A 32 -5.96 -10.76 -2.02
N LYS A 33 -6.97 -10.09 -1.47
CA LYS A 33 -8.30 -9.98 -2.06
C LYS A 33 -8.73 -8.52 -2.05
N LEU A 34 -9.07 -8.00 -3.23
CA LEU A 34 -9.56 -6.64 -3.39
C LEU A 34 -11.06 -6.66 -3.68
N ASN A 35 -11.85 -6.08 -2.78
CA ASN A 35 -13.25 -5.77 -3.04
C ASN A 35 -13.35 -4.40 -3.73
N LEU A 36 -13.75 -4.41 -5.00
CA LEU A 36 -13.83 -3.20 -5.82
C LEU A 36 -14.99 -2.27 -5.44
N GLU A 37 -16.07 -2.81 -4.85
CA GLU A 37 -17.29 -2.08 -4.48
C GLU A 37 -17.00 -1.07 -3.36
N ASN A 38 -16.27 -1.49 -2.34
CA ASN A 38 -15.95 -0.66 -1.17
C ASN A 38 -14.46 -0.27 -1.09
N SER A 39 -13.65 -0.70 -2.06
CA SER A 39 -12.19 -0.48 -2.13
C SER A 39 -11.44 -1.04 -0.91
N HIS A 40 -11.93 -2.15 -0.37
CA HIS A 40 -11.34 -2.81 0.78
C HIS A 40 -10.41 -3.94 0.34
N MET A 41 -9.21 -3.95 0.91
CA MET A 41 -8.17 -4.93 0.67
C MET A 41 -7.98 -5.79 1.93
N GLU A 42 -8.05 -7.10 1.72
CA GLU A 42 -7.68 -8.11 2.69
C GLU A 42 -6.38 -8.76 2.24
N ASN A 43 -5.35 -8.68 3.09
CA ASN A 43 -4.09 -9.36 2.88
C ASN A 43 -3.87 -10.39 3.97
N ASN A 44 -3.11 -11.42 3.63
CA ASN A 44 -2.51 -12.30 4.59
C ASN A 44 -1.02 -12.40 4.29
N TRP A 45 -0.20 -11.75 5.10
CA TRP A 45 1.25 -11.78 4.96
C TRP A 45 1.82 -12.95 5.71
N ARG A 46 2.55 -13.82 5.01
CA ARG A 46 3.27 -14.94 5.62
C ARG A 46 4.75 -14.77 5.36
N PHE A 47 5.53 -14.74 6.43
CA PHE A 47 6.98 -14.64 6.37
C PHE A 47 7.58 -15.99 6.70
N TYR A 48 8.45 -16.49 5.83
CA TYR A 48 9.13 -17.76 5.98
C TYR A 48 10.63 -17.54 6.01
N ARG A 49 11.35 -18.28 6.86
CA ARG A 49 12.79 -18.41 6.76
C ARG A 49 13.13 -19.62 5.90
N LYS A 50 13.97 -19.41 4.90
CA LYS A 50 14.53 -20.48 4.08
C LYS A 50 15.63 -21.17 4.86
N THR A 51 15.40 -22.45 5.17
CA THR A 51 16.44 -23.34 5.70
C THR A 51 16.91 -24.27 4.59
N HIS A 52 17.97 -25.06 4.83
CA HIS A 52 18.54 -25.95 3.81
C HIS A 52 17.53 -26.93 3.18
N GLU A 53 16.47 -27.32 3.90
CA GLU A 53 15.54 -28.36 3.45
C GLU A 53 14.08 -27.92 3.37
N ALA A 54 13.69 -26.80 4.01
CA ALA A 54 12.30 -26.36 4.07
C ALA A 54 12.11 -24.86 4.34
N LEU A 55 10.91 -24.36 4.03
CA LEU A 55 10.42 -23.07 4.48
C LEU A 55 9.82 -23.20 5.88
N ARG A 56 10.38 -22.47 6.85
CA ARG A 56 9.83 -22.38 8.21
C ARG A 56 9.02 -21.10 8.35
N LEU A 57 7.72 -21.22 8.61
CA LEU A 57 6.87 -20.05 8.92
C LEU A 57 7.40 -19.35 10.17
N LEU A 58 7.67 -18.06 10.05
CA LEU A 58 8.09 -17.19 11.15
C LEU A 58 6.92 -16.38 11.70
N LEU A 59 6.08 -15.83 10.81
CA LEU A 59 5.03 -14.91 11.16
C LEU A 59 3.90 -14.94 10.12
N GLU A 60 2.67 -14.85 10.59
CA GLU A 60 1.47 -14.64 9.78
C GLU A 60 0.74 -13.39 10.29
N VAL A 61 0.49 -12.43 9.41
CA VAL A 61 -0.18 -11.16 9.75
C VAL A 61 -1.39 -10.97 8.82
N PRO A 62 -2.62 -11.15 9.33
CA PRO A 62 -3.80 -10.74 8.60
C PRO A 62 -3.90 -9.21 8.61
N ILE A 63 -4.17 -8.61 7.45
CA ILE A 63 -4.29 -7.16 7.28
C ILE A 63 -5.61 -6.88 6.57
N SER A 64 -6.33 -5.89 7.07
CA SER A 64 -7.63 -5.48 6.56
C SER A 64 -7.61 -3.96 6.49
N HIS A 65 -7.63 -3.40 5.29
CA HIS A 65 -7.51 -1.96 5.11
C HIS A 65 -8.23 -1.47 3.85
N ARG A 66 -8.62 -0.19 3.84
CA ARG A 66 -9.14 0.46 2.64
C ARG A 66 -8.00 1.05 1.82
N VAL A 67 -8.04 0.85 0.51
CA VAL A 67 -7.15 1.50 -0.45
C VAL A 67 -7.88 2.69 -1.11
N TYR A 68 -7.12 3.72 -1.47
CA TYR A 68 -7.67 4.96 -1.99
C TYR A 68 -7.00 5.35 -3.30
N SER A 69 -7.80 5.90 -4.23
CA SER A 69 -7.25 6.69 -5.34
C SER A 69 -6.79 8.06 -4.79
N LEU A 70 -5.86 8.73 -5.47
CA LEU A 70 -5.28 9.99 -4.98
C LEU A 70 -6.34 11.04 -4.60
N HIS A 71 -7.36 11.18 -5.44
CA HIS A 71 -8.41 12.16 -5.24
C HIS A 71 -9.32 11.82 -4.04
N GLU A 72 -9.56 10.54 -3.75
CA GLU A 72 -10.27 10.09 -2.56
C GLU A 72 -9.48 10.39 -1.30
N LEU A 73 -8.18 10.06 -1.30
CA LEU A 73 -7.30 10.31 -0.16
C LEU A 73 -7.21 11.80 0.15
N LYS A 74 -7.11 12.65 -0.89
CA LYS A 74 -7.17 14.11 -0.74
C LYS A 74 -8.48 14.57 -0.12
N ARG A 75 -9.62 13.98 -0.47
CA ARG A 75 -10.92 14.30 0.15
C ARG A 75 -10.95 13.91 1.64
N VAL A 76 -10.51 12.71 1.98
CA VAL A 76 -10.45 12.21 3.38
C VAL A 76 -9.53 13.09 4.23
N ALA A 77 -8.34 13.42 3.73
CA ALA A 77 -7.42 14.32 4.43
C ALA A 77 -8.06 15.71 4.66
N ASN A 78 -8.75 16.24 3.64
CA ASN A 78 -9.41 17.53 3.73
C ASN A 78 -10.57 17.56 4.73
N SER A 79 -11.40 16.52 4.77
CA SER A 79 -12.50 16.41 5.75
C SER A 79 -11.98 16.20 7.17
N ALA A 80 -10.81 15.56 7.33
CA ALA A 80 -10.11 15.40 8.60
C ALA A 80 -9.36 16.67 9.07
N GLY A 81 -9.56 17.83 8.43
CA GLY A 81 -8.95 19.09 8.86
C GLY A 81 -7.52 19.32 8.36
N TRP A 82 -7.06 18.60 7.35
CA TRP A 82 -5.74 18.81 6.74
C TRP A 82 -5.84 19.51 5.39
N LYS A 83 -5.02 20.54 5.16
CA LYS A 83 -4.80 21.08 3.82
C LYS A 83 -3.68 20.28 3.17
N VAL A 84 -4.03 19.54 2.11
CA VAL A 84 -3.04 18.87 1.26
C VAL A 84 -2.23 19.92 0.53
N LEU A 85 -0.90 19.79 0.63
CA LEU A 85 0.04 20.67 -0.06
C LEU A 85 0.49 19.99 -1.35
N GLU A 86 1.02 18.77 -1.24
CA GLU A 86 1.68 18.07 -2.34
C GLU A 86 1.42 16.56 -2.27
N SER A 87 1.65 15.87 -3.40
CA SER A 87 1.53 14.42 -3.51
C SER A 87 2.58 13.86 -4.47
N TYR A 88 3.31 12.84 -4.02
CA TYR A 88 4.42 12.24 -4.77
C TYR A 88 4.32 10.71 -4.77
N HIS A 89 4.82 10.03 -5.81
CA HIS A 89 4.96 8.56 -5.77
C HIS A 89 6.36 8.10 -5.31
N SER A 90 7.29 9.04 -5.21
CA SER A 90 8.68 8.81 -4.82
C SER A 90 9.12 9.95 -3.92
N THR A 91 9.55 9.65 -2.70
CA THR A 91 9.99 10.66 -1.72
C THR A 91 11.40 11.17 -1.96
N ASP A 92 12.22 10.41 -2.69
CA ASP A 92 13.58 10.76 -3.10
C ASP A 92 13.61 11.76 -4.28
N ARG A 93 12.74 11.56 -5.28
CA ARG A 93 12.69 12.36 -6.52
C ARG A 93 11.54 13.37 -6.55
N LEU A 94 10.65 13.33 -5.58
CA LEU A 94 9.45 14.19 -5.50
C LEU A 94 8.65 14.18 -6.81
N THR A 95 8.51 13.01 -7.43
CA THR A 95 7.80 12.85 -8.70
C THR A 95 6.29 12.81 -8.49
N PRO A 96 5.48 13.51 -9.31
CA PRO A 96 4.03 13.57 -9.15
C PRO A 96 3.36 12.19 -9.24
N VAL A 97 2.36 11.94 -8.39
CA VAL A 97 1.55 10.70 -8.45
C VAL A 97 0.76 10.63 -9.77
N THR A 98 0.85 9.49 -10.44
CA THR A 98 0.03 9.12 -11.61
C THR A 98 -0.82 7.89 -11.30
N THR A 99 -1.74 7.51 -12.20
CA THR A 99 -2.50 6.26 -12.03
C THR A 99 -1.62 5.01 -12.13
N ASP A 100 -0.42 5.14 -12.68
CA ASP A 100 0.53 4.03 -12.87
C ASP A 100 1.61 4.01 -11.79
N SER A 101 1.48 4.88 -10.78
CA SER A 101 2.31 4.89 -9.59
C SER A 101 1.81 3.85 -8.58
N PHE A 102 2.66 2.90 -8.17
CA PHE A 102 2.30 1.87 -7.18
C PHE A 102 2.01 2.46 -5.78
N HIS A 103 2.89 3.35 -5.31
CA HIS A 103 2.74 4.04 -4.03
C HIS A 103 2.38 5.52 -4.22
N MET A 104 1.78 6.08 -3.17
CA MET A 104 1.55 7.51 -3.05
C MET A 104 1.88 8.00 -1.64
N THR A 105 2.65 9.08 -1.58
CA THR A 105 2.92 9.85 -0.39
C THR A 105 2.17 11.19 -0.49
N LEU A 106 1.39 11.52 0.54
CA LEU A 106 0.64 12.76 0.67
C LEU A 106 1.23 13.62 1.78
N VAL A 107 1.53 14.89 1.48
CA VAL A 107 2.03 15.87 2.46
C VAL A 107 0.96 16.92 2.71
N GLY A 108 0.64 17.15 3.99
CA GLY A 108 -0.37 18.12 4.38
C GLY A 108 -0.06 18.84 5.69
N ARG A 109 -0.62 20.03 5.84
CA ARG A 109 -0.57 20.83 7.07
C ARG A 109 -1.95 20.92 7.72
N LYS A 110 -2.01 21.08 9.04
CA LYS A 110 -3.28 21.25 9.75
C LYS A 110 -3.95 22.54 9.26
N LYS A 111 -5.26 22.50 9.04
CA LYS A 111 -6.06 23.72 8.83
C LYS A 111 -6.10 24.46 10.18
N VAL A 112 -5.73 25.74 10.15
CA VAL A 112 -5.80 26.63 11.31
C VAL A 112 -7.26 26.79 11.71
#